data_AF-A0A2H0NIK7-F1
#
_entry.id   AF-A0A2H0NIK7-F1
#
_cell.length_a   1.000
_cell.length_b   1.000
_cell.length_c   1.000
_cell.angle_alpha   90.00
_cell.angle_beta   90.00
_cell.angle_gamma   90.00
#
_symmetry.space_group_name_H-M   'P 1'
#
loop_
_entity.id
_entity.type
_entity.pdbx_description
1 polymer ?
#
loop_
_entity_poly.entity_id
_entity_poly.type
_entity_poly.pdbx_seq_one_letter_code
_entity_poly.pdbx_strand_id
1 'polypeptide(L)'
;MTSLVIVESPTKARTLTRFLGKEYRIEATMGHIRDLPEKRLGIKIEEKGNADKQYDFLLDYQIIQGKRQKVAELKKMAEESKSVILATDPDREGEAIAFHIKELLRGRKKTKTKEMN
;
A
#
# COMPACT_ATOMS: atom_id res chain seq x y z
N MET A 1 11.65 -15.68 13.64
CA MET A 1 10.77 -14.69 12.99
C MET A 1 10.35 -15.25 11.64
N THR A 2 9.06 -15.39 11.41
CA THR A 2 8.49 -15.81 10.13
C THR A 2 8.47 -14.64 9.16
N SER A 3 8.39 -14.93 7.85
CA SER A 3 8.21 -13.91 6.82
C SER A 3 6.71 -13.68 6.58
N LEU A 4 6.30 -12.42 6.42
CA LEU A 4 4.92 -12.07 6.10
C LEU A 4 4.73 -12.00 4.58
N VAL A 5 3.80 -12.78 4.05
CA VAL A 5 3.38 -12.74 2.65
C VAL A 5 2.02 -12.08 2.57
N ILE A 6 1.91 -10.99 1.80
CA ILE A 6 0.66 -10.25 1.62
C ILE A 6 0.15 -10.48 0.19
N VAL A 7 -1.10 -10.93 0.08
CA VAL A 7 -1.82 -11.16 -1.20
C VAL A 7 -3.09 -10.33 -1.27
N GLU A 8 -3.68 -10.18 -2.46
CA GLU A 8 -4.92 -9.41 -2.60
C GLU A 8 -6.17 -10.19 -2.12
N SER A 9 -6.24 -11.49 -2.39
CA SER A 9 -7.45 -12.30 -2.16
C SER A 9 -7.28 -13.41 -1.11
N PRO A 10 -8.34 -13.71 -0.31
CA PRO A 10 -8.31 -14.81 0.65
C PRO A 10 -8.13 -16.19 0.00
N THR A 11 -8.58 -16.36 -1.24
CA THR A 11 -8.40 -17.61 -1.97
C THR A 11 -6.93 -17.89 -2.24
N LYS A 12 -6.16 -16.89 -2.71
CA LYS A 12 -4.70 -17.06 -2.86
C LYS A 12 -4.00 -17.29 -1.54
N ALA A 13 -4.44 -16.63 -0.47
CA ALA A 13 -3.87 -16.86 0.86
C ALA A 13 -4.02 -18.33 1.27
N ARG A 14 -5.21 -18.91 1.10
CA ARG A 14 -5.44 -20.35 1.36
C ARG A 14 -4.57 -21.24 0.47
N THR A 15 -4.43 -20.91 -0.80
CA THR A 15 -3.60 -21.67 -1.75
C THR A 15 -2.12 -21.64 -1.35
N LEU A 16 -1.55 -20.46 -1.11
CA LEU A 16 -0.13 -20.33 -0.73
C LEU A 16 0.17 -20.97 0.63
N THR A 17 -0.78 -20.95 1.57
CA THR A 17 -0.59 -21.59 2.89
C THR A 17 -0.34 -23.09 2.75
N ARG A 18 -0.94 -23.73 1.73
CA ARG A 18 -0.71 -25.15 1.45
C ARG A 18 0.69 -25.42 0.88
N PHE A 19 1.32 -24.45 0.23
CA PHE A 19 2.62 -24.61 -0.43
C PHE A 19 3.81 -24.15 0.44
N LEU A 20 3.66 -23.05 1.17
CA LEU A 20 4.78 -22.38 1.86
C LEU A 20 4.99 -22.85 3.31
N GLY A 21 4.03 -23.56 3.90
CA GLY A 21 4.17 -24.13 5.25
C GLY A 21 4.29 -23.07 6.36
N LYS A 22 4.84 -23.49 7.52
CA LYS A 22 4.83 -22.69 8.77
C LYS A 22 5.89 -21.56 8.81
N GLU A 23 6.80 -21.52 7.85
CA GLU A 23 7.86 -20.49 7.79
C GLU A 23 7.31 -19.13 7.34
N TYR A 24 6.16 -19.15 6.67
CA TYR A 24 5.50 -17.97 6.13
C TYR A 24 4.16 -17.75 6.81
N ARG A 25 3.92 -16.52 7.26
CA ARG A 25 2.59 -16.06 7.63
C ARG A 25 1.97 -15.41 6.40
N ILE A 26 0.82 -15.90 5.94
CA ILE A 26 0.17 -15.38 4.74
C ILE A 26 -1.11 -14.64 5.12
N GLU A 27 -1.21 -13.39 4.69
CA GLU A 27 -2.33 -12.50 4.99
C GLU A 27 -2.87 -11.89 3.70
N ALA A 28 -4.19 -11.72 3.64
CA ALA A 28 -4.85 -11.12 2.49
C ALA A 28 -5.35 -9.71 2.82
N THR A 29 -5.23 -8.77 1.87
CA THR A 29 -5.73 -7.40 2.03
C THR A 29 -7.23 -7.25 1.77
N MET A 30 -7.86 -8.29 1.23
CA MET A 30 -9.26 -8.28 0.77
C MET A 30 -9.48 -7.23 -0.32
N GLY A 31 -8.57 -7.18 -1.30
CA GLY A 31 -8.55 -6.19 -2.39
C GLY A 31 -7.83 -4.87 -2.02
N HIS A 32 -8.21 -3.77 -2.66
CA HIS A 32 -7.62 -2.44 -2.46
C HIS A 32 -7.75 -1.94 -1.02
N ILE A 33 -6.70 -1.32 -0.47
CA ILE A 33 -6.71 -0.80 0.92
C ILE A 33 -6.68 0.73 0.98
N ARG A 34 -6.35 1.38 -0.15
CA ARG A 34 -6.41 2.82 -0.32
C ARG A 34 -7.14 3.15 -1.61
N ASP A 35 -7.75 4.32 -1.61
CA ASP A 35 -8.37 4.90 -2.79
C ASP A 35 -8.33 6.44 -2.67
N LEU A 36 -8.73 7.14 -3.73
CA LEU A 36 -9.03 8.55 -3.68
C LEU A 36 -10.24 8.81 -2.77
N PRO A 37 -10.41 10.03 -2.24
CA PRO A 37 -11.52 10.36 -1.36
C PRO A 37 -12.84 10.30 -2.12
N GLU A 38 -13.87 9.68 -1.55
CA GLU A 38 -15.18 9.55 -2.22
C GLU A 38 -15.89 10.90 -2.45
N LYS A 39 -15.66 11.87 -1.56
CA LYS A 39 -16.43 13.14 -1.51
C LYS A 39 -15.74 14.33 -2.17
N ARG A 40 -14.51 14.17 -2.69
CA ARG A 40 -13.76 15.23 -3.37
C ARG A 40 -12.79 14.64 -4.38
N LEU A 41 -12.37 15.43 -5.38
CA LEU A 41 -11.55 14.99 -6.51
C LEU A 41 -10.27 14.20 -6.12
N GLY A 42 -9.66 14.49 -4.98
CA GLY A 42 -8.48 13.74 -4.50
C GLY A 42 -7.20 13.95 -5.32
N ILE A 43 -7.25 14.76 -6.37
CA ILE A 43 -6.12 15.09 -7.25
C ILE A 43 -5.90 16.60 -7.16
N LYS A 44 -4.67 17.01 -6.81
CA LYS A 44 -4.21 18.39 -6.89
C LYS A 44 -3.23 18.50 -8.05
N ILE A 45 -3.46 19.47 -8.93
CA ILE A 45 -2.60 19.76 -10.07
C ILE A 45 -1.74 20.96 -9.70
N GLU A 46 -0.42 20.82 -9.77
CA GLU A 46 0.55 21.89 -9.51
C GLU A 46 1.38 22.15 -10.76
N GLU A 47 1.47 23.41 -11.18
CA GLU A 47 2.31 23.81 -12.31
C GLU A 47 3.77 23.93 -11.87
N LYS A 48 4.69 23.39 -12.68
CA LYS A 48 6.13 23.44 -12.50
C LYS A 48 6.80 24.21 -13.63
N GLY A 49 7.60 25.21 -13.25
CA GLY A 49 8.55 25.90 -14.13
C GLY A 49 7.98 27.03 -14.99
N ASN A 50 8.86 27.88 -15.51
CA ASN A 50 8.52 29.14 -16.21
C ASN A 50 8.73 29.08 -17.74
N ALA A 51 9.17 27.93 -18.30
CA ALA A 51 9.60 27.83 -19.70
C ALA A 51 8.80 26.78 -20.51
N ASP A 52 8.51 25.61 -19.92
CA ASP A 52 7.62 24.60 -20.48
C ASP A 52 6.56 24.26 -19.42
N LYS A 53 5.27 24.33 -19.77
CA LYS A 53 4.19 24.00 -18.83
C LYS A 53 4.29 22.53 -18.41
N GLN A 54 4.87 22.26 -17.25
CA GLN A 54 4.87 20.94 -16.62
C GLN A 54 3.86 20.91 -15.49
N TYR A 55 3.23 19.76 -15.28
CA TYR A 55 2.24 19.59 -14.22
C TYR A 55 2.57 18.37 -13.36
N ASP A 56 2.60 18.57 -12.04
CA ASP A 56 2.60 17.49 -11.08
C ASP A 56 1.17 17.15 -10.68
N PHE A 57 0.87 15.86 -10.59
CA PHE A 57 -0.39 15.35 -10.08
C PHE A 57 -0.16 14.77 -8.69
N LEU A 58 -0.64 15.47 -7.67
CA LEU A 58 -0.55 15.02 -6.28
C LEU A 58 -1.86 14.32 -5.89
N LEU A 59 -1.77 13.01 -5.66
CA LEU A 59 -2.90 12.17 -5.31
C LEU A 59 -3.04 12.03 -3.79
N ASP A 60 -4.23 12.31 -3.29
CA ASP A 60 -4.58 12.18 -1.88
C ASP A 60 -5.25 10.83 -1.61
N TYR A 61 -4.42 9.79 -1.57
CA TYR A 61 -4.87 8.45 -1.25
C TYR A 61 -5.22 8.31 0.24
N GLN A 62 -6.44 7.87 0.53
CA GLN A 62 -6.95 7.60 1.88
C GLN A 62 -7.17 6.10 2.08
N ILE A 63 -7.13 5.65 3.34
CA ILE A 63 -7.53 4.27 3.67
C ILE A 63 -9.04 4.15 3.49
N ILE A 64 -9.48 3.16 2.71
CA ILE A 64 -10.90 2.88 2.46
C ILE A 64 -11.64 2.66 3.78
N GLN A 65 -12.86 3.17 3.88
CA GLN A 65 -13.70 3.01 5.07
C GLN A 65 -13.86 1.52 5.40
N GLY A 66 -13.74 1.17 6.68
CA GLY A 66 -13.78 -0.22 7.15
C GLY A 66 -12.45 -0.98 7.06
N LYS A 67 -11.45 -0.52 6.30
CA LYS A 67 -10.14 -1.21 6.18
C LYS A 67 -9.06 -0.74 7.15
N ARG A 68 -9.37 0.25 8.00
CA ARG A 68 -8.40 0.81 8.98
C ARG A 68 -7.86 -0.23 9.95
N GLN A 69 -8.73 -1.09 10.47
CA GLN A 69 -8.31 -2.16 11.39
C GLN A 69 -7.36 -3.15 10.70
N LYS A 70 -7.70 -3.59 9.48
CA LYS A 70 -6.83 -4.49 8.71
C LYS A 70 -5.47 -3.86 8.40
N VAL A 71 -5.43 -2.56 8.07
CA VAL A 71 -4.16 -1.85 7.87
C VAL A 71 -3.34 -1.80 9.16
N ALA A 72 -3.96 -1.54 10.31
CA ALA A 72 -3.25 -1.54 11.59
C ALA A 72 -2.68 -2.93 11.94
N GLU A 73 -3.46 -3.98 11.70
CA GLU A 73 -3.02 -5.38 11.84
C GLU A 73 -1.83 -5.71 10.93
N LEU A 74 -1.91 -5.37 9.65
CA LEU A 74 -0.84 -5.61 8.67
C LEU A 74 0.45 -4.87 9.04
N LYS A 75 0.34 -3.64 9.55
CA LYS A 75 1.50 -2.86 10.04
C LYS A 75 2.17 -3.56 11.22
N LYS A 76 1.40 -3.95 12.22
CA LYS A 76 1.92 -4.67 13.39
C LYS A 76 2.63 -5.96 12.97
N MET A 77 1.99 -6.75 12.11
CA MET A 77 2.59 -7.99 11.60
C MET A 77 3.87 -7.74 10.80
N ALA A 78 3.90 -6.68 9.99
CA ALA A 78 5.08 -6.30 9.22
C ALA A 78 6.27 -5.92 10.14
N GLU A 79 6.01 -5.21 11.24
CA GLU A 79 7.03 -4.84 12.23
C GLU A 79 7.57 -6.07 13.00
N GLU A 80 6.73 -7.08 13.24
CA GLU A 80 7.11 -8.32 13.94
C GLU A 80 7.79 -9.37 13.02
N SER A 81 7.74 -9.17 11.70
CA SER A 81 8.20 -10.16 10.71
C SER A 81 9.65 -9.93 10.28
N LYS A 82 10.33 -11.00 9.88
CA LYS A 82 11.71 -10.92 9.37
C LYS A 82 11.78 -10.11 8.06
N SER A 83 10.81 -10.34 7.20
CA SER A 83 10.65 -9.66 5.90
C SER A 83 9.18 -9.63 5.52
N VAL A 84 8.85 -8.70 4.62
CA VAL A 84 7.51 -8.60 4.01
C VAL A 84 7.66 -8.87 2.51
N ILE A 85 6.87 -9.81 2.02
CA ILE A 85 6.78 -10.21 0.61
C ILE A 85 5.40 -9.79 0.10
N LEU A 86 5.36 -9.01 -0.97
CA LEU A 86 4.11 -8.63 -1.65
C LEU A 86 3.92 -9.60 -2.82
N ALA A 87 2.92 -10.47 -2.72
CA ALA A 87 2.63 -11.52 -3.68
C ALA A 87 1.29 -11.26 -4.39
N THR A 88 1.12 -10.03 -4.88
CA THR A 88 -0.02 -9.60 -5.70
C THR A 88 0.09 -10.14 -7.12
N ASP A 89 -0.98 -10.03 -7.91
CA ASP A 89 -0.94 -10.39 -9.32
C ASP A 89 0.14 -9.63 -10.12
N PRO A 90 0.77 -10.26 -11.12
CA PRO A 90 1.76 -9.64 -11.99
C PRO A 90 1.06 -8.79 -13.08
N ASP A 91 0.10 -7.98 -12.68
CA ASP A 91 -0.63 -7.06 -13.53
C ASP A 91 -0.65 -5.64 -12.92
N ARG A 92 -1.23 -4.70 -13.67
CA ARG A 92 -1.28 -3.29 -13.27
C ARG A 92 -2.04 -3.09 -11.95
N GLU A 93 -3.10 -3.87 -11.70
CA GLU A 93 -3.91 -3.74 -10.49
C GLU A 93 -3.16 -4.29 -9.28
N GLY A 94 -2.54 -5.46 -9.42
CA GLY A 94 -1.68 -6.06 -8.42
C GLY A 94 -0.52 -5.14 -8.04
N GLU A 95 0.16 -4.53 -9.00
CA GLU A 95 1.24 -3.58 -8.73
C GLU A 95 0.75 -2.33 -7.99
N ALA A 96 -0.43 -1.80 -8.35
CA ALA A 96 -1.02 -0.67 -7.63
C ALA A 96 -1.36 -1.02 -6.17
N ILE A 97 -1.89 -2.22 -5.93
CA ILE A 97 -2.16 -2.74 -4.58
C ILE A 97 -0.84 -2.88 -3.80
N ALA A 98 0.19 -3.50 -4.41
CA ALA A 98 1.50 -3.66 -3.80
C ALA A 98 2.13 -2.30 -3.44
N PHE A 99 2.08 -1.33 -4.34
CA PHE A 99 2.51 0.03 -4.10
C PHE A 99 1.80 0.65 -2.88
N HIS A 100 0.47 0.54 -2.81
CA HIS A 100 -0.29 1.09 -1.68
C HIS A 100 0.01 0.41 -0.34
N ILE A 101 0.21 -0.91 -0.33
CA ILE A 101 0.65 -1.64 0.86
C ILE A 101 2.03 -1.15 1.29
N LYS A 102 2.98 -1.11 0.36
CA LYS A 102 4.35 -0.64 0.62
C LYS A 102 4.37 0.76 1.21
N GLU A 103 3.62 1.70 0.64
CA GLU A 103 3.53 3.07 1.15
C GLU A 103 2.87 3.16 2.54
N LEU A 104 1.93 2.28 2.85
CA LEU A 104 1.35 2.21 4.19
C LEU A 104 2.34 1.63 5.21
N LEU A 105 3.05 0.56 4.85
CA LEU A 105 3.99 -0.13 5.72
C LEU A 105 5.27 0.67 5.98
N ARG A 106 5.73 1.48 5.01
CA ARG A 106 6.89 2.38 5.18
C ARG A 106 6.71 3.40 6.31
N GLY A 107 5.46 3.68 6.71
CA GLY A 107 5.12 4.74 7.64
C GLY A 107 5.38 6.12 7.02
N ARG A 108 4.55 7.11 7.36
CA ARG A 108 4.85 8.51 7.05
C ARG A 108 6.12 8.91 7.81
N LYS A 109 7.30 8.73 7.21
CA LYS A 109 8.32 9.78 7.32
C LYS A 109 7.64 10.99 6.69
N LYS A 110 7.07 11.88 7.51
CA LYS A 110 6.65 13.20 7.05
C LYS A 110 7.85 13.73 6.27
N THR A 111 7.73 13.78 4.94
CA THR A 111 8.55 14.64 4.12
C THR A 111 8.24 16.03 4.68
N LYS A 112 9.07 16.49 5.62
CA LYS A 112 9.17 17.90 5.91
C LYS A 112 9.67 18.48 4.59
N THR A 113 8.77 18.93 3.75
CA THR A 113 9.09 19.91 2.74
C THR A 113 9.57 21.10 3.53
N LYS A 114 10.88 21.18 3.69
CA LYS A 114 11.55 22.33 4.26
C LYS A 114 11.43 23.37 3.16
N GLU A 115 10.44 24.24 3.26
CA GLU A 115 10.47 25.51 2.53
C GLU A 115 11.79 26.18 2.93
N MET A 116 12.72 26.23 1.99
CA MET A 116 13.87 27.11 2.07
C MET A 116 13.40 28.46 1.57
N ASN A 117 13.56 29.46 2.45
CA ASN A 117 13.30 30.88 2.26
C ASN A 117 13.67 31.41 0.88
#